data_AF-K8ENK2-F1
#
_entry.id   AF-K8ENK2-F1
#
_cell.length_a   1.000
_cell.length_b   1.000
_cell.length_c   1.000
_cell.angle_alpha   90.00
_cell.angle_beta   90.00
_cell.angle_gamma   90.00
#
_symmetry.space_group_name_H-M   'P 1'
#
loop_
_entity.id
_entity.type
_entity.pdbx_description
1 polymer ?
#
loop_
_entity_poly.entity_id
_entity_poly.type
_entity_poly.pdbx_seq_one_letter_code
_entity_poly.pdbx_strand_id
1 'polypeptide(L)'
;MHKRDIVRLYTQTKDMKLPFHIVSQSQRLVFASFLNAVIDIPILNEATEQIIFMKAVDVIADAIERQLEKMGSKAFFEGVTDAGESRVDVWVVATATKINEKIDIPVLNEKQEQEAIEFVLHAMAERFLASQGKTIAEKKGKGKMFGFI
;
A
#
# COMPACT_ATOMS: atom_id res chain seq x y z
N MET A 1 -18.58 1.57 -9.01
CA MET A 1 -17.45 2.22 -9.71
C MET A 1 -16.72 1.15 -10.52
N HIS A 2 -16.55 1.30 -11.84
CA HIS A 2 -15.97 0.23 -12.66
C HIS A 2 -14.43 0.28 -12.61
N LYS A 3 -13.76 -0.88 -12.74
CA LYS A 3 -12.28 -1.01 -12.74
C LYS A 3 -11.56 -0.05 -13.71
N ARG A 4 -12.24 0.35 -14.79
CA ARG A 4 -11.74 1.32 -15.78
C ARG A 4 -11.67 2.75 -15.24
N ASP A 5 -12.55 3.12 -14.32
CA ASP A 5 -12.60 4.45 -13.72
C ASP A 5 -11.43 4.66 -12.75
N ILE A 6 -11.04 3.62 -12.01
CA ILE A 6 -9.87 3.62 -11.12
C ILE A 6 -8.57 3.81 -11.90
N VAL A 7 -8.40 3.10 -13.02
CA VAL A 7 -7.22 3.21 -13.88
C VAL A 7 -7.12 4.60 -14.52
N ARG A 8 -8.27 5.21 -14.86
CA ARG A 8 -8.33 6.57 -15.41
C ARG A 8 -7.95 7.64 -14.39
N LEU A 9 -8.41 7.51 -13.14
CA LEU A 9 -8.01 8.39 -12.03
C LEU A 9 -6.50 8.29 -11.78
N TYR A 10 -5.94 7.08 -11.84
CA TYR A 10 -4.51 6.85 -11.69
C TYR A 10 -3.67 7.53 -12.79
N THR A 11 -4.09 7.44 -14.06
CA THR A 11 -3.36 8.05 -15.18
C THR A 11 -3.42 9.57 -15.22
N GLN A 12 -4.46 10.20 -14.68
CA GLN A 12 -4.61 11.66 -14.62
C GLN A 12 -3.74 12.33 -13.55
N THR A 13 -3.11 11.57 -12.66
CA THR A 13 -2.33 12.13 -11.53
C THR A 13 -0.83 12.18 -11.79
N LYS A 14 -0.42 12.00 -13.05
CA LYS A 14 0.98 11.85 -13.48
C LYS A 14 1.80 13.15 -13.48
N ASP A 15 1.20 14.31 -13.24
CA ASP A 15 1.83 15.64 -13.43
C ASP A 15 1.77 16.57 -12.21
N MET A 16 2.10 16.08 -11.00
CA MET A 16 2.44 16.97 -9.89
C MET A 16 3.89 16.73 -9.44
N LYS A 17 4.75 17.70 -9.77
CA LYS A 17 6.08 17.86 -9.14
C LYS A 17 5.86 18.02 -7.63
N LEU A 18 6.29 17.06 -6.84
CA LEU A 18 6.05 17.02 -5.39
C LEU A 18 7.13 17.80 -4.60
N PRO A 19 6.78 18.46 -3.48
CA PRO A 19 7.49 18.22 -2.22
C PRO A 19 7.12 16.80 -1.77
N PHE A 20 8.09 15.89 -1.86
CA PHE A 20 7.92 14.45 -2.14
C PHE A 20 7.12 13.62 -1.10
N HIS A 21 5.78 13.61 -1.19
CA HIS A 21 4.98 12.48 -0.72
C HIS A 21 5.13 11.30 -1.69
N ILE A 22 5.58 10.15 -1.20
CA ILE A 22 5.82 8.95 -2.02
C ILE A 22 4.49 8.38 -2.52
N VAL A 23 3.45 8.49 -1.68
CA VAL A 23 2.08 8.17 -2.03
C VAL A 23 1.31 9.48 -2.21
N SER A 24 0.94 9.81 -3.45
CA SER A 24 0.19 11.03 -3.75
C SER A 24 -1.20 11.01 -3.11
N GLN A 25 -1.79 12.18 -2.86
CA GLN A 25 -3.14 12.27 -2.30
C GLN A 25 -4.18 11.48 -3.11
N SER A 26 -4.05 11.47 -4.44
CA SER A 26 -4.90 10.65 -5.31
C SER A 26 -4.73 9.15 -5.11
N GLN A 27 -3.48 8.68 -4.90
CA GLN A 27 -3.21 7.28 -4.58
C GLN A 27 -3.78 6.92 -3.21
N ARG A 28 -3.66 7.82 -2.23
CA ARG A 28 -4.24 7.63 -0.90
C ARG A 28 -5.76 7.45 -0.96
N LEU A 29 -6.45 8.24 -1.79
CA LEU A 29 -7.90 8.07 -2.02
C LEU A 29 -8.24 6.72 -2.65
N VAL A 30 -7.48 6.30 -3.68
CA VAL A 30 -7.69 4.99 -4.33
C VAL A 30 -7.47 3.85 -3.34
N PHE A 31 -6.43 3.94 -2.51
CA PHE A 31 -6.15 2.94 -1.48
C PHE A 31 -7.26 2.91 -0.43
N ALA A 32 -7.75 4.05 0.02
CA ALA A 32 -8.83 4.14 0.98
C ALA A 32 -10.11 3.48 0.46
N SER A 33 -10.49 3.78 -0.78
CA SER A 33 -11.67 3.16 -1.40
C SER A 33 -11.51 1.66 -1.65
N PHE A 34 -10.29 1.20 -1.91
CA PHE A 34 -10.03 -0.23 -2.04
C PHE A 34 -10.15 -0.93 -0.69
N LEU A 35 -9.51 -0.39 0.36
CA LEU A 35 -9.57 -0.96 1.71
C LEU A 35 -10.99 -0.97 2.25
N ASN A 36 -11.76 0.10 2.01
CA ASN A 36 -13.19 0.15 2.34
C ASN A 36 -14.00 -0.98 1.72
N ALA A 37 -13.67 -1.37 0.48
CA ALA A 37 -14.40 -2.44 -0.21
C ALA A 37 -13.98 -3.85 0.24
N VAL A 38 -12.88 -3.99 0.98
CA VAL A 38 -12.28 -5.28 1.33
C VAL A 38 -12.35 -5.55 2.83
N ILE A 39 -12.26 -4.51 3.65
CA ILE A 39 -12.29 -4.58 5.10
C ILE A 39 -13.59 -3.94 5.58
N ASP A 40 -14.52 -4.80 5.99
CA ASP A 40 -15.77 -4.38 6.62
C ASP A 40 -15.53 -4.04 8.10
N ILE A 41 -16.06 -2.90 8.55
CA ILE A 41 -16.05 -2.49 9.95
C ILE A 41 -17.49 -2.59 10.45
N PRO A 42 -17.81 -3.66 11.23
CA PRO A 42 -19.17 -3.87 11.70
C PRO A 42 -19.73 -2.62 12.38
N ILE A 43 -21.02 -2.31 12.13
CA ILE A 43 -21.80 -1.21 12.74
C ILE A 43 -21.65 0.15 12.03
N LEU A 44 -20.66 0.32 11.15
CA LEU A 44 -20.52 1.54 10.37
C LEU A 44 -21.24 1.44 9.02
N ASN A 45 -21.51 2.61 8.41
CA ASN A 45 -21.97 2.66 7.04
C ASN A 45 -20.80 2.99 6.11
N GLU A 46 -20.91 2.57 4.86
CA GLU A 46 -19.90 2.76 3.79
C GLU A 46 -19.34 4.18 3.70
N ALA A 47 -20.17 5.21 3.86
CA ALA A 47 -19.72 6.59 3.79
C ALA A 47 -18.81 6.97 4.98
N THR A 48 -19.09 6.39 6.16
CA THR A 48 -18.30 6.60 7.38
C THR A 48 -17.01 5.78 7.33
N GLU A 49 -17.10 4.53 6.87
CA GLU A 49 -15.93 3.66 6.66
C GLU A 49 -14.96 4.29 5.66
N GLN A 50 -15.46 4.88 4.56
CA GLN A 50 -14.62 5.56 3.58
C GLN A 50 -13.82 6.72 4.21
N ILE A 51 -14.42 7.49 5.13
CA ILE A 51 -13.72 8.56 5.86
C ILE A 51 -12.64 7.96 6.78
N ILE A 52 -12.94 6.85 7.43
CA ILE A 52 -11.98 6.15 8.30
C ILE A 52 -10.81 5.62 7.49
N PHE A 53 -11.06 4.94 6.37
CA PHE A 53 -10.00 4.42 5.52
C PHE A 53 -9.17 5.53 4.86
N MET A 54 -9.74 6.70 4.58
CA MET A 54 -8.94 7.87 4.15
C MET A 54 -7.92 8.26 5.22
N LYS A 55 -8.36 8.35 6.49
CA LYS A 55 -7.47 8.66 7.61
C LYS A 55 -6.46 7.53 7.89
N ALA A 56 -6.90 6.28 7.82
CA ALA A 56 -6.05 5.11 8.01
C ALA A 56 -4.91 5.10 6.99
N VAL A 57 -5.23 5.31 5.71
CA VAL A 57 -4.23 5.40 4.65
C VAL A 57 -3.29 6.58 4.84
N ASP A 58 -3.78 7.73 5.31
CA ASP A 58 -2.92 8.87 5.64
C ASP A 58 -1.91 8.50 6.74
N VAL A 59 -2.36 7.88 7.84
CA VAL A 59 -1.49 7.41 8.93
C VAL A 59 -0.46 6.40 8.43
N ILE A 60 -0.88 5.41 7.65
CA ILE A 60 -0.01 4.38 7.09
C ILE A 60 1.04 5.01 6.16
N ALA A 61 0.60 5.84 5.21
CA ALA A 61 1.49 6.47 4.24
C ALA A 61 2.50 7.38 4.92
N ASP A 62 2.07 8.17 5.91
CA ASP A 62 2.96 9.04 6.68
C ASP A 62 3.97 8.22 7.51
N ALA A 63 3.55 7.10 8.09
CA ALA A 63 4.45 6.21 8.83
C ALA A 63 5.51 5.59 7.91
N ILE A 64 5.11 5.15 6.71
CA ILE A 64 6.02 4.63 5.70
C ILE A 64 6.99 5.72 5.22
N GLU A 65 6.49 6.92 4.90
CA GLU A 65 7.29 8.06 4.46
C GLU A 65 8.35 8.43 5.49
N ARG A 66 7.99 8.50 6.78
CA ARG A 66 8.96 8.74 7.87
C ARG A 66 10.04 7.66 7.94
N GLN A 67 9.69 6.39 7.73
CA GLN A 67 10.69 5.32 7.69
C GLN A 67 11.62 5.45 6.49
N LEU A 68 11.07 5.78 5.32
CA LEU A 68 11.86 5.99 4.11
C LEU A 68 12.77 7.22 4.21
N GLU A 69 12.30 8.33 4.78
CA GLU A 69 13.11 9.52 5.04
C GLU A 69 14.27 9.22 6.00
N LYS A 70 14.01 8.46 7.07
CA LYS A 70 15.01 8.10 8.07
C LYS A 70 16.13 7.21 7.52
N MET A 71 15.78 6.25 6.66
CA MET A 71 16.73 5.23 6.17
C MET A 71 17.31 5.55 4.79
N GLY A 72 16.60 6.36 4.00
CA GLY A 72 16.87 6.59 2.59
C GLY A 72 16.30 5.46 1.70
N SER A 73 15.88 5.84 0.48
CA SER A 73 15.21 4.95 -0.48
C SER A 73 15.97 3.64 -0.77
N LYS A 74 17.29 3.70 -0.95
CA LYS A 74 18.11 2.51 -1.23
C LYS A 74 18.05 1.47 -0.11
N ALA A 75 18.18 1.91 1.15
CA ALA A 75 18.14 1.01 2.30
C ALA A 75 16.71 0.52 2.59
N PHE A 76 15.72 1.39 2.39
CA PHE A 76 14.32 1.03 2.59
C PHE A 76 13.87 -0.10 1.64
N PHE A 77 14.25 -0.04 0.37
CA PHE A 77 13.88 -1.04 -0.64
C PHE A 77 14.90 -2.16 -0.84
N GLU A 78 15.92 -2.28 0.02
CA GLU A 78 16.99 -3.29 -0.12
C GLU A 78 16.45 -4.72 -0.22
N GLY A 79 15.41 -5.06 0.54
CA GLY A 79 14.81 -6.39 0.53
C GLY A 79 13.84 -6.67 -0.63
N VAL A 80 13.51 -5.67 -1.47
CA VAL A 80 12.56 -5.84 -2.58
C VAL A 80 13.13 -6.72 -3.68
N THR A 81 14.45 -6.71 -3.88
CA THR A 81 15.12 -7.55 -4.87
C THR A 81 16.34 -8.23 -4.25
N ASP A 82 16.46 -9.55 -4.44
CA ASP A 82 17.69 -10.30 -4.15
C ASP A 82 18.13 -11.03 -5.41
N ALA A 83 19.41 -10.91 -5.78
CA ALA A 83 20.00 -11.53 -6.98
C ALA A 83 19.22 -11.32 -8.31
N GLY A 84 18.41 -10.26 -8.41
CA GLY A 84 17.58 -9.98 -9.59
C GLY A 84 16.17 -10.58 -9.53
N GLU A 85 15.85 -11.38 -8.51
CA GLU A 85 14.51 -11.91 -8.25
C GLU A 85 13.73 -10.99 -7.31
N SER A 86 12.43 -10.84 -7.59
CA SER A 86 11.50 -10.07 -6.74
C SER A 86 11.23 -10.82 -5.43
N ARG A 87 11.58 -10.22 -4.29
CA ARG A 87 11.28 -10.71 -2.93
C ARG A 87 10.26 -9.83 -2.20
N VAL A 88 9.40 -9.17 -2.97
CA VAL A 88 8.38 -8.24 -2.49
C VAL A 88 7.59 -8.82 -1.32
N ASP A 89 7.02 -10.03 -1.42
CA ASP A 89 6.18 -10.60 -0.35
C ASP A 89 6.92 -10.66 1.00
N VAL A 90 8.18 -11.12 1.00
CA VAL A 90 8.98 -11.26 2.23
C VAL A 90 9.31 -9.88 2.81
N TRP A 91 9.68 -8.94 1.95
CA TRP A 91 9.95 -7.57 2.35
C TRP A 91 8.71 -6.85 2.86
N VAL A 92 7.55 -7.04 2.20
CA VAL A 92 6.27 -6.45 2.57
C VAL A 92 5.87 -6.91 3.96
N VAL A 93 5.80 -8.23 4.21
CA VAL A 93 5.39 -8.76 5.51
C VAL A 93 6.32 -8.25 6.62
N ALA A 94 7.64 -8.34 6.43
CA ALA A 94 8.61 -7.91 7.43
C ALA A 94 8.58 -6.40 7.71
N THR A 95 8.30 -5.59 6.68
CA THR A 95 8.23 -4.12 6.82
C THR A 95 6.89 -3.71 7.41
N ALA A 96 5.79 -4.35 7.00
CA ALA A 96 4.46 -4.15 7.54
C ALA A 96 4.42 -4.43 9.03
N THR A 97 4.97 -5.55 9.49
CA THR A 97 5.03 -5.87 10.93
C THR A 97 5.71 -4.77 11.74
N LYS A 98 6.84 -4.24 11.26
CA LYS A 98 7.57 -3.15 11.95
C LYS A 98 6.83 -1.81 11.95
N ILE A 99 5.94 -1.59 10.99
CA ILE A 99 5.09 -0.40 10.94
C ILE A 99 3.88 -0.59 11.84
N ASN A 100 3.25 -1.77 11.77
CA ASN A 100 2.10 -2.16 12.58
C ASN A 100 2.41 -2.07 14.08
N GLU A 101 3.62 -2.44 14.50
CA GLU A 101 4.09 -2.25 15.88
C GLU A 101 4.20 -0.78 16.34
N LYS A 102 4.10 0.19 15.42
CA LYS A 102 4.34 1.63 15.69
C LYS A 102 3.14 2.51 15.39
N ILE A 103 2.14 1.99 14.70
CA ILE A 103 0.91 2.71 14.41
C ILE A 103 -0.22 1.97 15.11
N ASP A 104 -1.27 2.71 15.39
CA ASP A 104 -2.52 2.18 15.93
C ASP A 104 -3.61 2.97 15.20
N ILE A 105 -4.44 2.28 14.44
CA ILE A 105 -5.49 2.87 13.63
C ILE A 105 -6.81 2.59 14.35
N PRO A 106 -7.41 3.62 14.98
CA PRO A 106 -8.66 3.44 15.68
C PRO A 106 -9.69 2.74 14.79
N VAL A 107 -10.40 1.77 15.37
CA VAL A 107 -11.45 0.92 14.76
C VAL A 107 -10.99 -0.22 13.85
N LEU A 108 -9.71 -0.30 13.50
CA LEU A 108 -9.15 -1.51 12.92
C LEU A 108 -8.61 -2.40 14.04
N ASN A 109 -8.60 -3.70 13.80
CA ASN A 109 -7.80 -4.61 14.63
C ASN A 109 -6.42 -4.84 14.00
N GLU A 110 -5.48 -5.36 14.78
CA GLU A 110 -4.09 -5.63 14.35
C GLU A 110 -3.97 -6.38 13.03
N LYS A 111 -4.88 -7.32 12.75
CA LYS A 111 -4.86 -8.06 11.49
C LYS A 111 -5.28 -7.17 10.31
N GLN A 112 -6.32 -6.36 10.49
CA GLN A 112 -6.80 -5.42 9.46
C GLN A 112 -5.78 -4.31 9.22
N GLU A 113 -5.10 -3.84 10.26
CA GLU A 113 -4.01 -2.87 10.14
C GLU A 113 -2.84 -3.46 9.35
N GLN A 114 -2.38 -4.65 9.71
CA GLN A 114 -1.36 -5.38 8.97
C GLN A 114 -1.73 -5.51 7.49
N GLU A 115 -2.95 -5.97 7.18
CA GLU A 115 -3.44 -6.12 5.79
C GLU A 115 -3.44 -4.78 5.03
N ALA A 116 -3.85 -3.69 5.68
CA ALA A 116 -3.85 -2.36 5.09
C ALA A 116 -2.43 -1.84 4.82
N ILE A 117 -1.49 -2.06 5.74
CA ILE A 117 -0.08 -1.66 5.58
C ILE A 117 0.57 -2.47 4.45
N GLU A 118 0.35 -3.80 4.44
CA GLU A 118 0.87 -4.69 3.39
C GLU A 118 0.40 -4.24 2.00
N PHE A 119 -0.87 -3.88 1.87
CA PHE A 119 -1.44 -3.38 0.62
C PHE A 119 -0.72 -2.11 0.12
N VAL A 120 -0.50 -1.13 1.00
CA VAL A 120 0.19 0.12 0.63
C VAL A 120 1.66 -0.16 0.25
N LEU A 121 2.34 -1.02 1.00
CA LEU A 121 3.73 -1.41 0.72
C LEU A 121 3.87 -2.18 -0.60
N HIS A 122 2.93 -3.06 -0.94
CA HIS A 122 2.90 -3.75 -2.24
C HIS A 122 2.82 -2.74 -3.39
N ALA A 123 1.89 -1.79 -3.32
CA ALA A 123 1.74 -0.76 -4.36
C ALA A 123 3.02 0.09 -4.50
N MET A 124 3.69 0.40 -3.38
CA MET A 124 4.96 1.13 -3.39
C MET A 124 6.10 0.31 -3.98
N ALA A 125 6.22 -0.97 -3.63
CA ALA A 125 7.26 -1.86 -4.15
C ALA A 125 7.10 -2.09 -5.66
N GLU A 126 5.87 -2.28 -6.14
CA GLU A 126 5.56 -2.35 -7.58
C GLU A 126 6.02 -1.10 -8.31
N ARG A 127 5.70 0.08 -7.78
CA ARG A 127 6.12 1.36 -8.37
C ARG A 127 7.64 1.52 -8.35
N PHE A 128 8.31 1.12 -7.27
CA PHE A 128 9.77 1.15 -7.18
C PHE A 128 10.42 0.24 -8.23
N LEU A 129 9.97 -1.02 -8.33
CA LEU A 129 10.44 -1.96 -9.35
C LEU A 129 10.22 -1.43 -10.76
N ALA A 130 9.03 -0.89 -11.05
CA ALA A 130 8.71 -0.30 -12.35
C ALA A 130 9.65 0.87 -12.70
N SER A 131 10.03 1.69 -11.71
CA SER A 131 11.01 2.77 -11.91
C SER A 131 12.42 2.26 -12.26
N GLN A 132 12.73 1.01 -11.87
CA GLN A 132 13.98 0.32 -12.21
C GLN A 132 13.86 -0.52 -13.50
N GLY A 133 12.73 -0.45 -14.22
CA GLY A 133 12.46 -1.28 -15.39
C GLY A 133 12.22 -2.76 -15.07
N LYS A 134 11.90 -3.07 -13.81
CA LYS A 134 11.63 -4.43 -13.31
C LYS A 134 10.14 -4.60 -13.03
N THR A 135 9.66 -5.83 -13.01
CA THR A 135 8.32 -6.19 -12.57
C THR A 135 8.40 -7.23 -11.46
N ILE A 136 7.31 -7.37 -10.69
CA ILE A 136 7.16 -8.52 -9.81
C ILE A 136 7.04 -9.75 -10.71
N ALA A 137 7.97 -10.69 -10.57
CA ALA A 137 7.87 -11.96 -11.28
C ALA A 137 6.61 -12.69 -10.79
N GLU A 138 5.65 -12.92 -11.69
CA GLU A 138 4.52 -13.79 -11.38
C GLU A 138 5.09 -15.16 -11.03
N LYS A 139 4.89 -15.62 -9.78
CA LYS A 139 5.18 -17.01 -9.43
C LYS A 139 4.36 -17.89 -10.38
N LYS A 140 5.03 -18.61 -11.30
CA LYS A 140 4.46 -19.74 -12.04
C LYS A 140 4.18 -20.87 -11.05
N GLY A 141 3.10 -20.72 -10.28
CA GLY A 141 2.69 -21.66 -9.25
C GLY A 141 1.42 -21.15 -8.60
N LYS A 142 0.32 -21.87 -8.81
CA LYS A 142 -1.00 -21.63 -8.21
C LYS A 142 -0.88 -21.16 -6.76
N GLY A 143 -1.21 -19.90 -6.51
CA GLY A 143 -1.20 -19.33 -5.16
C GLY A 143 -1.78 -17.92 -5.18
N LYS A 144 -3.12 -17.85 -5.24
CA LYS A 144 -3.99 -16.72 -4.91
C LYS A 144 -3.30 -15.33 -4.95
N MET A 145 -3.35 -14.69 -6.12
CA MET A 145 -3.36 -13.22 -6.15
C MET A 145 -4.67 -12.82 -5.48
N PHE A 146 -4.59 -12.45 -4.20
CA PHE A 146 -5.71 -12.17 -3.30
C PHE A 146 -6.65 -13.35 -3.04
N GLY A 147 -6.46 -14.00 -1.89
CA GLY A 147 -7.39 -14.98 -1.35
C GLY A 147 -8.56 -14.38 -0.62
N PHE A 148 -9.30 -13.45 -1.24
CA PHE A 148 -10.55 -12.94 -0.68
C PHE A 148 -11.70 -13.75 -1.28
N ILE A 149 -12.29 -14.62 -0.46
CA ILE A 149 -13.63 -15.20 -0.68
C ILE A 149 -14.61 -14.19 -0.13
#